data_AF-A0A820Z6Q6-F1
#
_entry.id   AF-A0A820Z6Q6-F1
#
_cell.length_a   1.000
_cell.length_b   1.000
_cell.length_c   1.000
_cell.angle_alpha   90.00
_cell.angle_beta   90.00
_cell.angle_gamma   90.00
#
_symmetry.space_group_name_H-M   'P 1'
#
loop_
_entity.id
_entity.type
_entity.pdbx_description
1 polymer ?
#
loop_
_entity_poly.entity_id
_entity_poly.type
_entity_poly.pdbx_seq_one_letter_code
_entity_poly.pdbx_strand_id
1 'polypeptide(L)'
;MNEPQPGTYIDQYTFSSNYLYPFYKRVIQAITGVRDNLPDCPKHAPTGTNCSYPNLGINDKRHLFFVEPTSVRNLLDFTPQHSIPFSSYTNIVYAPHVYTHVFTIDSILHLNQSLYPPSFDYAYETALNESVGLQSAVLVTEFGCGADADERLLVPTIDSQDKAMISATIWPWKNNCFQEGCETSWSLYDSGTLNSTVANQNGPERPNRVRILSRVYPRGVIGQLKQYFYNTTTSSFIMIVNCINSTSLLLNNETIVYIPRRLNNSVINVTGEATLKKIIKNPDQSRLIIINPTCNGQYHVFVANNTNAIDELYKKTVINNNSTNVKSNNRHKTIQSMKKVYELFQLLHAAAVKTGETFVATSSNFVNKFTALQNAVEINIKHIIPLLNEF
;
A
#
# COMPACT_ATOMS: atom_id res chain seq x y z
N MET A 1 -8.12 11.18 4.71
CA MET A 1 -9.42 10.84 5.33
C MET A 1 -9.49 9.35 5.24
N ASN A 2 -9.44 8.65 6.37
CA ASN A 2 -9.34 7.20 6.39
C ASN A 2 -10.57 6.56 5.79
N GLU A 3 -10.37 5.66 4.83
CA GLU A 3 -11.37 4.79 4.23
C GLU A 3 -12.69 5.50 3.85
N PRO A 4 -12.65 6.47 2.90
CA PRO A 4 -13.82 7.19 2.42
C PRO A 4 -14.97 6.26 2.05
N GLN A 5 -16.08 6.36 2.76
CA GLN A 5 -17.27 5.57 2.48
C GLN A 5 -18.18 6.33 1.51
N PRO A 6 -18.70 5.66 0.46
CA PRO A 6 -19.67 6.27 -0.47
C PRO A 6 -21.04 6.54 0.16
N GLY A 7 -21.26 6.12 1.42
CA GLY A 7 -22.53 6.32 2.10
C GLY A 7 -23.64 5.49 1.46
N THR A 8 -24.76 6.14 1.14
CA THR A 8 -25.90 5.59 0.39
C THR A 8 -25.79 5.87 -1.12
N TYR A 9 -24.72 6.50 -1.57
CA TYR A 9 -24.52 6.76 -2.99
C TYR A 9 -24.22 5.46 -3.73
N ILE A 10 -25.11 5.11 -4.66
CA ILE A 10 -25.10 3.81 -5.34
C ILE A 10 -24.03 3.79 -6.44
N ASP A 11 -23.78 4.93 -7.09
CA ASP A 11 -22.83 4.99 -8.21
C ASP A 11 -21.39 5.18 -7.73
N GLN A 12 -20.71 4.06 -7.55
CA GLN A 12 -19.30 4.03 -7.16
C GLN A 12 -18.36 4.65 -8.21
N TYR A 13 -18.76 4.76 -9.49
CA TYR A 13 -17.91 5.33 -10.53
C TYR A 13 -17.76 6.83 -10.37
N THR A 14 -18.88 7.52 -10.18
CA THR A 14 -18.90 8.98 -10.16
C THR A 14 -18.80 9.56 -8.75
N PHE A 15 -18.88 8.72 -7.70
CA PHE A 15 -18.75 9.18 -6.32
C PHE A 15 -17.51 10.06 -6.12
N SER A 16 -16.34 9.62 -6.60
CA SER A 16 -15.12 10.39 -6.36
C SER A 16 -15.04 11.66 -7.16
N SER A 17 -15.43 11.65 -8.44
CA SER A 17 -15.45 12.87 -9.24
C SER A 17 -16.46 13.90 -8.72
N ASN A 18 -17.60 13.43 -8.21
CA ASN A 18 -18.70 14.29 -7.78
C ASN A 18 -18.57 14.78 -6.34
N TYR A 19 -17.92 13.99 -5.46
CA TYR A 19 -17.89 14.27 -4.02
C TYR A 19 -16.49 14.19 -3.43
N LEU A 20 -15.79 13.05 -3.56
CA LEU A 20 -14.53 12.83 -2.83
C LEU A 20 -13.41 13.79 -3.26
N TYR A 21 -13.17 13.90 -4.56
CA TYR A 21 -12.14 14.76 -5.11
C TYR A 21 -12.46 16.24 -4.95
N PRO A 22 -13.70 16.72 -5.16
CA PRO A 22 -14.08 18.07 -4.75
C PRO A 22 -13.80 18.34 -3.27
N PHE A 23 -14.14 17.41 -2.38
CA PHE A 23 -13.84 17.52 -0.95
C PHE A 23 -12.32 17.66 -0.70
N TYR A 24 -11.50 16.75 -1.24
CA TYR A 24 -10.04 16.82 -1.09
C TYR A 24 -9.47 18.12 -1.67
N LYS A 25 -9.94 18.55 -2.85
CA LYS A 25 -9.56 19.82 -3.45
C LYS A 25 -9.81 20.97 -2.48
N ARG A 26 -11.01 21.04 -1.88
CA ARG A 26 -11.36 22.15 -0.97
C ARG A 26 -10.51 22.16 0.30
N VAL A 27 -10.22 20.98 0.87
CA VAL A 27 -9.32 20.87 2.03
C VAL A 27 -7.91 21.34 1.68
N ILE A 28 -7.37 20.91 0.53
CA ILE A 28 -6.05 21.35 0.04
C ILE A 28 -6.03 22.86 -0.17
N GLN A 29 -7.05 23.44 -0.80
CA GLN A 29 -7.17 24.88 -1.04
C GLN A 29 -7.24 25.70 0.25
N ALA A 30 -7.93 25.18 1.27
CA ALA A 30 -8.07 25.82 2.58
C ALA A 30 -6.72 25.89 3.32
N ILE A 31 -5.91 24.84 3.24
CA ILE A 31 -4.63 24.72 3.96
C ILE A 31 -3.49 25.39 3.17
N THR A 32 -3.39 25.15 1.87
CA THR A 32 -2.23 25.57 1.05
C THR A 32 -2.39 26.97 0.46
N GLY A 33 -3.63 27.49 0.39
CA GLY A 33 -3.94 28.73 -0.31
C GLY A 33 -3.84 28.65 -1.84
N VAL A 34 -3.54 27.49 -2.43
CA VAL A 34 -3.54 27.29 -3.89
C VAL A 34 -4.98 27.18 -4.38
N ARG A 35 -5.51 28.19 -5.07
CA ARG A 35 -6.94 28.35 -5.40
C ARG A 35 -7.25 28.09 -6.88
N ASP A 36 -8.50 27.76 -7.18
CA ASP A 36 -9.08 27.63 -8.53
C ASP A 36 -9.99 28.82 -8.90
N ASN A 37 -9.73 30.00 -8.32
CA ASN A 37 -10.48 31.25 -8.53
C ASN A 37 -11.97 31.22 -8.14
N LEU A 38 -12.44 30.19 -7.43
CA LEU A 38 -13.79 30.19 -6.88
C LEU A 38 -13.89 31.05 -5.61
N PRO A 39 -15.03 31.74 -5.39
CA PRO A 39 -15.25 32.52 -4.19
C PRO A 39 -15.31 31.64 -2.94
N ASP A 40 -15.09 32.22 -1.77
CA ASP A 40 -15.26 31.49 -0.50
C ASP A 40 -16.71 31.06 -0.31
N CYS A 41 -16.89 29.86 0.24
CA CYS A 41 -18.21 29.34 0.55
C CYS A 41 -18.90 30.20 1.61
N PRO A 42 -20.21 30.47 1.44
CA PRO A 42 -20.97 31.17 2.47
C PRO A 42 -20.84 30.45 3.81
N LYS A 43 -20.74 31.20 4.92
CA LYS A 43 -20.61 30.62 6.26
C LYS A 43 -21.72 29.62 6.62
N HIS A 44 -22.91 29.79 6.03
CA HIS A 44 -24.08 28.92 6.24
C HIS A 44 -24.15 27.73 5.26
N ALA A 45 -23.25 27.66 4.27
CA ALA A 45 -23.18 26.60 3.28
C ALA A 45 -21.71 26.31 2.90
N PRO A 46 -20.89 25.83 3.85
CA PRO A 46 -19.44 25.73 3.67
C PRO A 46 -19.01 24.65 2.67
N THR A 47 -19.94 23.80 2.18
CA THR A 47 -19.67 22.62 1.34
C THR A 47 -20.20 22.75 -0.09
N GLY A 48 -20.53 23.96 -0.55
CA GLY A 48 -21.01 24.18 -1.91
C GLY A 48 -20.00 23.77 -2.99
N THR A 49 -20.48 23.25 -4.11
CA THR A 49 -19.62 22.84 -5.24
C THR A 49 -19.09 24.02 -6.05
N ASN A 50 -19.79 25.16 -5.99
CA ASN A 50 -19.49 26.41 -6.70
C ASN A 50 -18.64 27.40 -5.88
N CYS A 51 -18.08 26.98 -4.75
CA CYS A 51 -17.28 27.81 -3.87
C CYS A 51 -16.09 27.01 -3.28
N SER A 52 -15.13 27.71 -2.71
CA SER A 52 -13.97 27.14 -2.01
C SER A 52 -14.11 27.27 -0.50
N TYR A 53 -13.57 26.34 0.27
CA TYR A 53 -13.46 26.52 1.72
C TYR A 53 -12.64 27.78 2.04
N PRO A 54 -13.00 28.58 3.06
CA PRO A 54 -12.23 29.76 3.44
C PRO A 54 -10.73 29.46 3.66
N ASN A 55 -9.85 30.40 3.31
CA ASN A 55 -8.41 30.21 3.52
C ASN A 55 -8.14 30.24 5.03
N LEU A 56 -7.50 29.17 5.54
CA LEU A 56 -7.16 29.05 6.95
C LEU A 56 -5.91 29.87 7.35
N GLY A 57 -5.24 30.50 6.38
CA GLY A 57 -4.05 31.32 6.61
C GLY A 57 -2.75 30.54 6.79
N ILE A 58 -2.80 29.19 6.72
CA ILE A 58 -1.63 28.32 6.89
C ILE A 58 -0.63 28.52 5.73
N ASN A 59 -1.13 28.54 4.49
CA ASN A 59 -0.37 28.80 3.26
C ASN A 59 0.89 27.94 3.07
N ASP A 60 0.96 26.75 3.70
CA ASP A 60 2.10 25.85 3.54
C ASP A 60 1.93 25.00 2.27
N LYS A 61 2.80 25.25 1.30
CA LYS A 61 2.82 24.57 -0.01
C LYS A 61 3.85 23.45 -0.11
N ARG A 62 4.50 23.08 1.00
CA ARG A 62 5.59 22.10 1.04
C ARG A 62 5.12 20.71 1.48
N HIS A 63 3.97 20.64 2.16
CA HIS A 63 3.47 19.37 2.69
C HIS A 63 2.96 18.43 1.60
N LEU A 64 3.21 17.14 1.80
CA LEU A 64 2.54 16.09 1.04
C LEU A 64 1.09 15.96 1.54
N PHE A 65 0.16 15.82 0.60
CA PHE A 65 -1.25 15.50 0.88
C PHE A 65 -1.55 14.06 0.48
N PHE A 66 -1.80 13.22 1.48
CA PHE A 66 -2.19 11.83 1.29
C PHE A 66 -3.69 11.76 1.05
N VAL A 67 -4.08 11.24 -0.11
CA VAL A 67 -5.47 11.11 -0.52
C VAL A 67 -5.81 9.65 -0.79
N GLU A 68 -6.87 9.18 -0.15
CA GLU A 68 -7.26 7.79 -0.21
C GLU A 68 -8.35 7.61 -1.28
N PRO A 69 -8.38 6.47 -1.97
CA PRO A 69 -9.56 6.08 -2.75
C PRO A 69 -10.72 5.76 -1.82
N THR A 70 -11.91 5.51 -2.35
CA THR A 70 -12.98 4.94 -1.51
C THR A 70 -12.56 3.60 -0.91
N SER A 71 -13.06 3.33 0.30
CA SER A 71 -12.87 2.06 1.02
C SER A 71 -13.34 0.81 0.26
N VAL A 72 -14.18 0.97 -0.76
CA VAL A 72 -14.55 -0.09 -1.70
C VAL A 72 -13.32 -0.75 -2.33
N ARG A 73 -12.23 0.00 -2.50
CA ARG A 73 -10.96 -0.55 -2.98
C ARG A 73 -10.46 -1.69 -2.10
N ASN A 74 -10.72 -1.72 -0.79
CA ASN A 74 -10.30 -2.82 0.09
C ASN A 74 -10.94 -4.16 -0.28
N LEU A 75 -12.11 -4.12 -0.92
CA LEU A 75 -12.83 -5.30 -1.39
C LEU A 75 -12.31 -5.78 -2.75
N LEU A 76 -11.80 -4.84 -3.54
CA LEU A 76 -11.51 -5.02 -4.96
C LEU A 76 -10.03 -5.01 -5.29
N ASP A 77 -9.14 -4.48 -4.45
CA ASP A 77 -7.76 -4.17 -4.81
C ASP A 77 -7.58 -3.23 -6.02
N PHE A 78 -8.66 -2.59 -6.49
CA PHE A 78 -8.62 -1.48 -7.45
C PHE A 78 -9.73 -0.49 -7.14
N THR A 79 -9.56 0.76 -7.57
CA THR A 79 -10.63 1.76 -7.52
C THR A 79 -11.50 1.66 -8.77
N PRO A 80 -12.82 1.54 -8.63
CA PRO A 80 -13.72 1.64 -9.78
C PRO A 80 -13.77 3.06 -10.34
N GLN A 81 -13.25 4.06 -9.63
CA GLN A 81 -13.35 5.47 -10.01
C GLN A 81 -12.34 5.85 -11.08
N HIS A 82 -12.65 6.95 -11.76
CA HIS A 82 -11.72 7.56 -12.71
C HIS A 82 -10.63 8.32 -11.94
N SER A 83 -9.44 7.72 -11.84
CA SER A 83 -8.24 8.37 -11.31
C SER A 83 -7.77 9.48 -12.25
N ILE A 84 -8.19 10.73 -11.97
CA ILE A 84 -7.81 11.93 -12.73
C ILE A 84 -7.34 13.05 -11.80
N PRO A 85 -6.42 13.93 -12.24
CA PRO A 85 -5.99 15.05 -11.41
C PRO A 85 -7.18 15.96 -11.07
N PHE A 86 -7.34 16.29 -9.79
CA PHE A 86 -8.47 17.08 -9.29
C PHE A 86 -8.06 18.42 -8.66
N SER A 87 -6.76 18.69 -8.57
CA SER A 87 -6.18 19.89 -7.97
C SER A 87 -4.96 20.33 -8.77
N SER A 88 -4.67 21.63 -8.76
CA SER A 88 -3.41 22.19 -9.27
C SER A 88 -2.24 22.06 -8.29
N TYR A 89 -2.52 21.60 -7.06
CA TYR A 89 -1.50 21.33 -6.06
C TYR A 89 -0.75 20.04 -6.40
N THR A 90 0.57 20.11 -6.55
CA THR A 90 1.38 19.01 -7.09
C THR A 90 1.85 18.00 -6.05
N ASN A 91 1.87 18.35 -4.76
CA ASN A 91 2.40 17.49 -3.71
C ASN A 91 1.35 16.49 -3.21
N ILE A 92 0.71 15.76 -4.12
CA ILE A 92 -0.30 14.74 -3.83
C ILE A 92 0.35 13.37 -3.79
N VAL A 93 -0.04 12.56 -2.81
CA VAL A 93 0.32 11.15 -2.67
C VAL A 93 -0.97 10.34 -2.65
N TYR A 94 -1.13 9.42 -3.60
CA TYR A 94 -2.20 8.44 -3.57
C TYR A 94 -1.93 7.42 -2.47
N ALA A 95 -2.92 7.23 -1.60
CA ALA A 95 -2.78 6.50 -0.35
C ALA A 95 -3.78 5.34 -0.24
N PRO A 96 -3.65 4.27 -1.05
CA PRO A 96 -4.55 3.13 -0.95
C PRO A 96 -4.20 2.26 0.27
N HIS A 97 -5.18 1.47 0.72
CA HIS A 97 -4.94 0.31 1.58
C HIS A 97 -4.79 -0.94 0.70
N VAL A 98 -3.98 -1.89 1.16
CA VAL A 98 -3.76 -3.18 0.48
C VAL A 98 -4.07 -4.31 1.45
N TYR A 99 -5.21 -4.96 1.23
CA TYR A 99 -5.75 -6.04 2.05
C TYR A 99 -6.08 -7.28 1.21
N THR A 100 -5.26 -7.54 0.19
CA THR A 100 -5.36 -8.68 -0.72
C THR A 100 -5.49 -9.99 0.06
N HIS A 101 -6.57 -10.72 -0.20
CA HIS A 101 -6.95 -11.97 0.47
C HIS A 101 -7.24 -11.86 1.97
N VAL A 102 -7.40 -10.63 2.47
CA VAL A 102 -7.76 -10.35 3.87
C VAL A 102 -9.18 -9.79 3.92
N PHE A 103 -9.44 -8.69 3.21
CA PHE A 103 -10.78 -8.06 3.10
C PHE A 103 -11.33 -8.06 1.68
N THR A 104 -10.58 -8.62 0.73
CA THR A 104 -11.06 -8.77 -0.64
C THR A 104 -12.23 -9.73 -0.72
N ILE A 105 -13.00 -9.62 -1.80
CA ILE A 105 -14.24 -10.39 -2.01
C ILE A 105 -14.01 -11.89 -1.81
N ASP A 106 -12.92 -12.46 -2.29
CA ASP A 106 -12.61 -13.88 -2.08
C ASP A 106 -12.53 -14.29 -0.60
N SER A 107 -11.92 -13.45 0.24
CA SER A 107 -11.83 -13.70 1.67
C SER A 107 -13.21 -13.66 2.33
N ILE A 108 -14.03 -12.66 1.97
CA ILE A 108 -15.40 -12.48 2.49
C ILE A 108 -16.31 -13.65 2.07
N LEU A 109 -16.10 -14.16 0.86
CA LEU A 109 -16.92 -15.19 0.25
C LEU A 109 -16.37 -16.60 0.41
N HIS A 110 -15.25 -16.75 1.11
CA HIS A 110 -14.51 -18.00 1.26
C HIS A 110 -14.22 -18.69 -0.09
N LEU A 111 -13.93 -17.89 -1.11
CA LEU A 111 -13.55 -18.37 -2.43
C LEU A 111 -12.11 -18.85 -2.43
N ASN A 112 -11.76 -19.66 -3.42
CA ASN A 112 -10.38 -20.03 -3.64
C ASN A 112 -9.57 -18.77 -4.01
N GLN A 113 -8.50 -18.51 -3.26
CA GLN A 113 -7.61 -17.36 -3.44
C GLN A 113 -6.95 -17.32 -4.83
N SER A 114 -6.97 -18.42 -5.58
CA SER A 114 -6.49 -18.43 -6.96
C SER A 114 -7.39 -17.67 -7.96
N LEU A 115 -8.65 -17.39 -7.60
CA LEU A 115 -9.63 -16.81 -8.52
C LEU A 115 -9.55 -15.28 -8.57
N TYR A 116 -9.49 -14.64 -7.39
CA TYR A 116 -9.48 -13.20 -7.28
C TYR A 116 -9.04 -12.76 -5.87
N PRO A 117 -8.32 -11.64 -5.71
CA PRO A 117 -7.42 -11.06 -6.69
C PRO A 117 -6.47 -12.12 -7.27
N PRO A 118 -6.03 -12.03 -8.53
CA PRO A 118 -5.24 -13.10 -9.17
C PRO A 118 -3.84 -13.27 -8.58
N SER A 119 -3.36 -12.27 -7.82
CA SER A 119 -2.08 -12.30 -7.09
C SER A 119 -1.99 -11.13 -6.13
N PHE A 120 -1.06 -11.19 -5.18
CA PHE A 120 -0.69 -10.04 -4.33
C PHE A 120 -0.11 -8.85 -5.13
N ASP A 121 0.48 -9.10 -6.31
CA ASP A 121 0.99 -8.03 -7.17
C ASP A 121 -0.14 -7.13 -7.69
N TYR A 122 -1.34 -7.69 -7.87
CA TYR A 122 -2.48 -7.00 -8.49
C TYR A 122 -2.80 -5.67 -7.78
N ALA A 123 -2.87 -5.67 -6.45
CA ALA A 123 -3.20 -4.48 -5.67
C ALA A 123 -2.17 -3.35 -5.80
N TYR A 124 -0.90 -3.70 -6.00
CA TYR A 124 0.18 -2.74 -6.19
C TYR A 124 0.25 -2.23 -7.64
N GLU A 125 0.03 -3.11 -8.62
CA GLU A 125 -0.04 -2.74 -10.04
C GLU A 125 -1.19 -1.77 -10.31
N THR A 126 -2.37 -2.03 -9.76
CA THR A 126 -3.52 -1.13 -9.85
C THR A 126 -3.24 0.18 -9.11
N ALA A 127 -2.63 0.15 -7.92
CA ALA A 127 -2.25 1.35 -7.18
C ALA A 127 -1.30 2.26 -7.98
N LEU A 128 -0.30 1.69 -8.67
CA LEU A 128 0.60 2.43 -9.56
C LEU A 128 -0.13 3.01 -10.76
N ASN A 129 -1.03 2.24 -11.38
CA ASN A 129 -1.80 2.74 -12.51
C ASN A 129 -2.75 3.89 -12.10
N GLU A 130 -3.36 3.77 -10.93
CA GLU A 130 -4.22 4.78 -10.33
C GLU A 130 -3.43 6.05 -9.97
N SER A 131 -2.23 5.92 -9.39
CA SER A 131 -1.39 7.07 -9.07
C SER A 131 -0.87 7.79 -10.32
N VAL A 132 -0.56 7.06 -11.39
CA VAL A 132 -0.24 7.65 -12.71
C VAL A 132 -1.41 8.47 -13.23
N GLY A 133 -2.64 7.95 -13.14
CA GLY A 133 -3.84 8.70 -13.51
C GLY A 133 -4.02 9.98 -12.69
N LEU A 134 -3.72 9.92 -11.39
CA LEU A 134 -3.77 11.07 -10.49
C LEU A 134 -2.56 12.02 -10.59
N GLN A 135 -1.52 11.67 -11.36
CA GLN A 135 -0.22 12.36 -11.38
C GLN A 135 0.39 12.52 -9.98
N SER A 136 0.32 11.47 -9.17
CA SER A 136 0.75 11.47 -7.77
C SER A 136 1.84 10.44 -7.50
N ALA A 137 2.55 10.62 -6.39
CA ALA A 137 3.31 9.52 -5.78
C ALA A 137 2.34 8.51 -5.14
N VAL A 138 2.84 7.35 -4.70
CA VAL A 138 2.03 6.34 -3.99
C VAL A 138 2.66 5.95 -2.66
N LEU A 139 1.84 5.83 -1.62
CA LEU A 139 2.20 5.27 -0.32
C LEU A 139 1.05 4.37 0.14
N VAL A 140 1.29 3.10 0.40
CA VAL A 140 0.25 2.25 1.03
C VAL A 140 0.13 2.64 2.51
N THR A 141 -0.98 3.23 2.91
CA THR A 141 -1.14 3.73 4.29
C THR A 141 -1.59 2.67 5.26
N GLU A 142 -2.16 1.57 4.78
CA GLU A 142 -2.47 0.40 5.60
C GLU A 142 -2.33 -0.89 4.81
N PHE A 143 -1.72 -1.89 5.45
CA PHE A 143 -1.74 -3.29 5.04
C PHE A 143 -1.53 -4.16 6.29
N GLY A 144 -1.90 -5.44 6.23
CA GLY A 144 -1.72 -6.34 7.36
C GLY A 144 -2.64 -7.55 7.28
N CYS A 145 -2.51 -8.44 8.26
CA CYS A 145 -3.34 -9.63 8.46
C CYS A 145 -3.24 -10.09 9.92
N GLY A 146 -3.96 -11.13 10.32
CA GLY A 146 -3.73 -11.82 11.60
C GLY A 146 -2.33 -12.44 11.68
N ALA A 147 -1.74 -12.51 12.87
CA ALA A 147 -0.37 -13.01 13.08
C ALA A 147 -0.19 -14.50 12.74
N ASP A 148 -1.27 -15.27 12.75
CA ASP A 148 -1.33 -16.68 12.34
C ASP A 148 -1.23 -16.86 10.82
N ALA A 149 -1.53 -15.81 10.05
CA ALA A 149 -1.54 -15.83 8.60
C ALA A 149 -0.28 -15.22 7.96
N ASP A 150 0.77 -14.94 8.75
CA ASP A 150 1.99 -14.25 8.31
C ASP A 150 2.64 -14.85 7.07
N GLU A 151 2.90 -16.15 7.08
CA GLU A 151 3.57 -16.82 5.94
C GLU A 151 2.69 -16.83 4.69
N ARG A 152 1.36 -16.91 4.88
CA ARG A 152 0.40 -17.04 3.77
C ARG A 152 0.02 -15.68 3.16
N LEU A 153 -0.04 -14.63 3.97
CA LEU A 153 -0.59 -13.33 3.57
C LEU A 153 0.45 -12.21 3.70
N LEU A 154 1.16 -12.10 4.82
CA LEU A 154 2.08 -10.98 5.04
C LEU A 154 3.36 -11.08 4.20
N VAL A 155 4.00 -12.25 4.17
CA VAL A 155 5.23 -12.48 3.37
C VAL A 155 5.00 -12.15 1.89
N PRO A 156 4.00 -12.74 1.20
CA PRO A 156 3.78 -12.41 -0.22
C PRO A 156 3.35 -10.96 -0.42
N THR A 157 2.62 -10.34 0.52
CA THR A 157 2.31 -8.90 0.47
C THR A 157 3.58 -8.04 0.48
N ILE A 158 4.54 -8.37 1.34
CA ILE A 158 5.84 -7.67 1.42
C ILE A 158 6.69 -7.90 0.16
N ASP A 159 6.68 -9.11 -0.38
CA ASP A 159 7.41 -9.42 -1.62
C ASP A 159 6.85 -8.62 -2.80
N SER A 160 5.51 -8.57 -2.95
CA SER A 160 4.84 -7.75 -3.96
C SER A 160 5.07 -6.26 -3.75
N GLN A 161 5.10 -5.79 -2.50
CA GLN A 161 5.43 -4.41 -2.16
C GLN A 161 6.84 -4.02 -2.64
N ASP A 162 7.84 -4.86 -2.38
CA ASP A 162 9.22 -4.63 -2.81
C ASP A 162 9.35 -4.64 -4.32
N LYS A 163 8.67 -5.59 -4.98
CA LYS A 163 8.63 -5.69 -6.45
C LYS A 163 8.04 -4.42 -7.08
N ALA A 164 6.99 -3.86 -6.48
CA ALA A 164 6.39 -2.61 -6.92
C ALA A 164 7.19 -1.36 -6.48
N MET A 165 8.18 -1.52 -5.60
CA MET A 165 8.96 -0.46 -4.97
C MET A 165 8.08 0.60 -4.27
N ILE A 166 6.99 0.15 -3.64
CA ILE A 166 6.05 1.01 -2.92
C ILE A 166 6.37 1.00 -1.42
N SER A 167 6.41 2.18 -0.80
CA SER A 167 6.49 2.26 0.66
C SER A 167 5.13 1.97 1.29
N ALA A 168 5.13 1.44 2.51
CA ALA A 168 3.89 1.10 3.19
C ALA A 168 3.95 1.29 4.71
N THR A 169 2.78 1.40 5.35
CA THR A 169 2.62 1.45 6.80
C THR A 169 1.81 0.25 7.28
N ILE A 170 2.38 -0.54 8.19
CA ILE A 170 1.74 -1.76 8.73
C ILE A 170 0.60 -1.40 9.69
N TRP A 171 -0.54 -2.09 9.55
CA TRP A 171 -1.66 -2.00 10.47
C TRP A 171 -1.80 -3.24 11.36
N PRO A 172 -1.92 -3.07 12.71
CA PRO A 172 -1.52 -1.90 13.50
C PRO A 172 -0.14 -2.09 14.13
N TRP A 173 0.46 -0.99 14.61
CA TRP A 173 1.66 -1.09 15.45
C TRP A 173 1.35 -1.83 16.76
N LYS A 174 0.28 -1.43 17.44
CA LYS A 174 -0.22 -2.01 18.70
C LYS A 174 -1.74 -2.13 18.63
N ASN A 175 -2.29 -3.09 19.36
CA ASN A 175 -3.72 -3.16 19.57
C ASN A 175 -4.03 -3.43 21.05
N ASN A 176 -5.17 -2.93 21.49
CA ASN A 176 -5.68 -3.20 22.83
C ASN A 176 -6.54 -4.47 22.75
N CYS A 177 -5.92 -5.63 22.97
CA CYS A 177 -6.61 -6.92 22.94
C CYS A 177 -6.53 -7.57 24.33
N PHE A 178 -7.69 -7.97 24.89
CA PHE A 178 -7.81 -8.35 26.30
C PHE A 178 -8.54 -9.69 26.54
N GLN A 179 -8.72 -10.53 25.50
CA GLN A 179 -9.51 -11.77 25.57
C GLN A 179 -8.82 -12.95 24.86
N GLU A 180 -9.39 -14.14 24.96
CA GLU A 180 -9.00 -15.32 24.18
C GLU A 180 -9.08 -15.01 22.66
N GLY A 181 -8.08 -15.42 21.88
CA GLY A 181 -7.95 -15.04 20.46
C GLY A 181 -6.99 -13.87 20.19
N CYS A 182 -6.39 -13.26 21.21
CA CYS A 182 -5.38 -12.20 21.02
C CYS A 182 -4.06 -12.72 20.45
N GLU A 183 -3.78 -14.02 20.53
CA GLU A 183 -2.62 -14.67 19.91
C GLU A 183 -2.63 -14.54 18.37
N THR A 184 -3.79 -14.34 17.74
CA THR A 184 -3.92 -14.10 16.29
C THR A 184 -4.07 -12.61 15.95
N SER A 185 -3.83 -11.71 16.91
CA SER A 185 -3.93 -10.28 16.66
C SER A 185 -3.02 -9.81 15.52
N TRP A 186 -3.41 -8.71 14.88
CA TRP A 186 -2.72 -8.17 13.71
C TRP A 186 -1.45 -7.39 14.05
N SER A 187 -1.29 -7.03 15.32
CA SER A 187 -0.29 -6.11 15.82
C SER A 187 1.13 -6.68 15.79
N LEU A 188 2.12 -5.80 15.73
CA LEU A 188 3.53 -6.19 15.90
C LEU A 188 3.81 -6.74 17.31
N TYR A 189 3.13 -6.20 18.32
CA TYR A 189 3.28 -6.61 19.72
C TYR A 189 2.19 -7.59 20.12
N ASP A 190 2.57 -8.59 20.90
CA ASP A 190 1.63 -9.44 21.62
C ASP A 190 0.85 -8.62 22.67
N SER A 191 -0.38 -9.04 23.03
CA SER A 191 -1.17 -8.43 24.09
C SER A 191 -0.58 -8.67 25.49
N GLY A 192 0.33 -9.64 25.63
CA GLY A 192 1.02 -9.91 26.89
C GLY A 192 0.12 -10.45 28.00
N THR A 193 -1.05 -10.99 27.63
CA THR A 193 -2.12 -11.44 28.56
C THR A 193 -1.99 -12.88 29.02
N LEU A 194 -0.93 -13.61 28.64
CA LEU A 194 -0.85 -15.06 28.82
C LEU A 194 -1.10 -15.56 30.26
N ASN A 195 -1.00 -14.74 31.31
CA ASN A 195 -1.29 -15.14 32.70
C ASN A 195 -1.73 -13.99 33.65
N SER A 196 -2.28 -12.88 33.17
CA SER A 196 -2.65 -11.78 34.09
C SER A 196 -3.97 -11.09 33.75
N THR A 197 -4.69 -10.68 34.79
CA THR A 197 -5.94 -9.88 34.72
C THR A 197 -5.69 -8.44 34.28
N VAL A 198 -4.44 -8.03 34.07
CA VAL A 198 -4.02 -6.70 33.65
C VAL A 198 -3.03 -6.84 32.49
N ALA A 199 -3.50 -6.62 31.26
CA ALA A 199 -2.61 -6.60 30.11
C ALA A 199 -1.56 -5.48 30.28
N ASN A 200 -0.28 -5.83 30.19
CA ASN A 200 0.77 -4.83 30.06
C ASN A 200 0.53 -4.06 28.76
N GLN A 201 0.60 -2.72 28.82
CA GLN A 201 0.33 -1.83 27.68
C GLN A 201 1.21 -2.13 26.44
N ASN A 202 2.30 -2.88 26.62
CA ASN A 202 3.14 -3.41 25.56
C ASN A 202 3.58 -4.84 25.92
N GLY A 203 2.98 -5.87 25.32
CA GLY A 203 3.57 -7.21 25.34
C GLY A 203 4.86 -7.25 24.52
N PRO A 204 5.54 -8.42 24.44
CA PRO A 204 6.76 -8.56 23.62
C PRO A 204 6.47 -8.37 22.12
N GLU A 205 7.49 -7.99 21.35
CA GLU A 205 7.42 -8.03 19.88
C GLU A 205 7.21 -9.48 19.42
N ARG A 206 6.31 -9.70 18.46
CA ARG A 206 6.09 -11.01 17.85
C ARG A 206 7.30 -11.38 16.98
N PRO A 207 8.05 -12.46 17.29
CA PRO A 207 9.29 -12.76 16.59
C PRO A 207 9.13 -12.92 15.07
N ASN A 208 8.03 -13.51 14.62
CA ASN A 208 7.78 -13.69 13.19
C ASN A 208 7.52 -12.36 12.46
N ARG A 209 6.74 -11.46 13.07
CA ARG A 209 6.53 -10.10 12.53
C ARG A 209 7.81 -9.28 12.52
N VAL A 210 8.67 -9.41 13.53
CA VAL A 210 10.00 -8.78 13.52
C VAL A 210 10.85 -9.34 12.37
N ARG A 211 10.85 -10.67 12.16
CA ARG A 211 11.55 -11.30 11.03
C ARG A 211 11.08 -10.73 9.68
N ILE A 212 9.76 -10.60 9.50
CA ILE A 212 9.16 -10.16 8.24
C ILE A 212 9.31 -8.64 8.03
N LEU A 213 9.04 -7.82 9.04
CA LEU A 213 8.93 -6.36 8.90
C LEU A 213 10.23 -5.59 9.19
N SER A 214 11.14 -6.14 10.00
CA SER A 214 12.46 -5.54 10.22
C SER A 214 13.41 -5.96 9.10
N ARG A 215 13.38 -5.18 8.01
CA ARG A 215 14.05 -5.49 6.73
C ARG A 215 15.20 -4.52 6.44
N VAL A 216 16.10 -4.94 5.57
CA VAL A 216 17.04 -4.03 4.91
C VAL A 216 16.28 -3.27 3.83
N TYR A 217 16.40 -1.94 3.78
CA TYR A 217 15.74 -1.13 2.75
C TYR A 217 16.49 0.19 2.48
N PRO A 218 16.35 0.76 1.27
CA PRO A 218 16.90 2.07 0.96
C PRO A 218 16.10 3.18 1.65
N ARG A 219 16.77 4.05 2.43
CA ARG A 219 16.17 5.26 3.04
C ARG A 219 16.29 6.48 2.14
N GLY A 220 17.32 6.53 1.31
CA GLY A 220 17.57 7.59 0.34
C GLY A 220 18.49 7.06 -0.75
N VAL A 221 18.22 7.40 -2.01
CA VAL A 221 18.94 6.88 -3.17
C VAL A 221 19.34 8.03 -4.08
N ILE A 222 20.61 8.07 -4.46
CA ILE A 222 21.13 8.98 -5.48
C ILE A 222 21.14 8.25 -6.82
N GLY A 223 20.30 8.74 -7.74
CA GLY A 223 20.02 8.10 -9.02
C GLY A 223 18.63 7.50 -9.05
N GLN A 224 18.33 6.78 -10.13
CA GLN A 224 17.06 6.09 -10.32
C GLN A 224 17.14 4.68 -9.75
N LEU A 225 16.41 4.44 -8.66
CA LEU A 225 16.19 3.10 -8.12
C LEU A 225 15.46 2.25 -9.19
N LYS A 226 16.09 1.15 -9.61
CA LYS A 226 15.54 0.25 -10.63
C LYS A 226 14.84 -0.94 -10.03
N GLN A 227 15.41 -1.46 -8.95
CA GLN A 227 14.89 -2.62 -8.23
C GLN A 227 15.52 -2.65 -6.84
N TYR A 228 14.77 -3.12 -5.87
CA TYR A 228 15.35 -3.74 -4.68
C TYR A 228 14.49 -4.94 -4.25
N PHE A 229 15.06 -5.82 -3.45
CA PHE A 229 14.36 -6.97 -2.92
C PHE A 229 15.00 -7.41 -1.60
N TYR A 230 14.17 -7.71 -0.61
CA TYR A 230 14.60 -8.33 0.63
C TYR A 230 13.96 -9.71 0.82
N ASN A 231 14.79 -10.76 0.83
CA ASN A 231 14.33 -12.11 1.14
C ASN A 231 14.24 -12.30 2.66
N THR A 232 13.03 -12.46 3.19
CA THR A 232 12.79 -12.62 4.62
C THR A 232 13.27 -13.96 5.19
N THR A 233 13.41 -14.99 4.35
CA THR A 233 13.88 -16.33 4.72
C THR A 233 15.40 -16.37 4.84
N THR A 234 16.13 -15.91 3.82
CA THR A 234 17.60 -15.89 3.82
C THR A 234 18.19 -14.64 4.48
N SER A 235 17.34 -13.67 4.84
CA SER A 235 17.72 -12.35 5.35
C SER A 235 18.69 -11.60 4.43
N SER A 236 18.51 -11.76 3.12
CA SER A 236 19.41 -11.22 2.11
C SER A 236 18.75 -10.11 1.30
N PHE A 237 19.51 -9.07 0.98
CA PHE A 237 19.06 -7.88 0.29
C PHE A 237 19.85 -7.63 -0.98
N ILE A 238 19.16 -7.14 -1.99
CA ILE A 238 19.76 -6.55 -3.18
C ILE A 238 19.09 -5.23 -3.52
N MET A 239 19.89 -4.27 -3.99
CA MET A 239 19.42 -3.04 -4.62
C MET A 239 20.24 -2.76 -5.89
N ILE A 240 19.54 -2.30 -6.93
CA ILE A 240 20.10 -1.90 -8.23
C ILE A 240 19.68 -0.46 -8.51
N VAL A 241 20.65 0.40 -8.77
CA VAL A 241 20.41 1.82 -9.03
C VAL A 241 21.16 2.23 -10.29
N ASN A 242 20.50 2.97 -11.16
CA ASN A 242 21.15 3.64 -12.27
C ASN A 242 21.36 5.12 -11.93
N CYS A 243 22.61 5.57 -11.81
CA CYS A 243 22.91 6.98 -11.64
C CYS A 243 23.71 7.47 -12.86
N ILE A 244 23.09 8.31 -13.68
CA ILE A 244 23.72 8.97 -14.83
C ILE A 244 23.57 10.47 -14.64
N ASN A 245 24.70 11.17 -14.56
CA ASN A 245 24.83 12.62 -14.74
C ASN A 245 23.67 13.45 -14.16
N SER A 246 23.47 13.40 -12.84
CA SER A 246 22.52 14.29 -12.16
C SER A 246 23.14 15.68 -12.03
N THR A 247 22.89 16.51 -13.05
CA THR A 247 23.04 17.96 -12.99
C THR A 247 22.51 18.50 -11.65
N SER A 248 23.36 19.21 -10.90
CA SER A 248 23.03 20.26 -9.92
C SER A 248 22.60 19.95 -8.46
N LEU A 249 22.64 18.71 -7.94
CA LEU A 249 22.35 18.44 -6.51
C LEU A 249 23.50 17.75 -5.74
N LEU A 250 24.71 17.73 -6.30
CA LEU A 250 25.84 16.87 -5.89
C LEU A 250 26.81 17.45 -4.84
N LEU A 251 26.37 18.35 -3.96
CA LEU A 251 27.16 18.68 -2.77
C LEU A 251 26.55 17.95 -1.56
N ASN A 252 27.15 16.81 -1.19
CA ASN A 252 26.87 15.99 0.01
C ASN A 252 25.75 14.95 -0.03
N ASN A 253 25.32 14.52 -1.22
CA ASN A 253 24.21 13.57 -1.32
C ASN A 253 24.71 12.12 -1.39
N GLU A 254 24.32 11.33 -0.39
CA GLU A 254 24.75 9.94 -0.15
C GLU A 254 23.55 9.00 -0.34
N THR A 255 23.77 7.81 -0.89
CA THR A 255 22.77 6.75 -0.82
C THR A 255 22.82 6.11 0.56
N ILE A 256 21.66 5.99 1.22
CA ILE A 256 21.52 5.51 2.58
C ILE A 256 20.70 4.23 2.58
N VAL A 257 21.26 3.14 3.10
CA VAL A 257 20.57 1.86 3.28
C VAL A 257 20.51 1.53 4.77
N TYR A 258 19.31 1.22 5.27
CA TYR A 258 19.11 0.78 6.65
C TYR A 258 19.31 -0.73 6.76
N ILE A 259 20.00 -1.18 7.80
CA ILE A 259 20.09 -2.59 8.21
C ILE A 259 19.54 -2.74 9.64
N PRO A 260 18.57 -3.63 9.87
CA PRO A 260 17.98 -3.85 11.18
C PRO A 260 18.95 -4.51 12.15
N ARG A 261 18.75 -4.28 13.46
CA ARG A 261 19.61 -4.81 14.54
C ARG A 261 19.82 -6.33 14.49
N ARG A 262 18.82 -7.08 14.01
CA ARG A 262 18.88 -8.55 13.89
C ARG A 262 19.90 -9.04 12.86
N LEU A 263 20.40 -8.15 12.01
CA LEU A 263 21.41 -8.41 10.98
C LEU A 263 22.70 -7.61 11.26
N ASN A 264 23.04 -7.41 12.54
CA ASN A 264 24.23 -6.66 12.94
C ASN A 264 25.55 -7.23 12.37
N ASN A 265 25.60 -8.53 12.11
CA ASN A 265 26.76 -9.25 11.58
C ASN A 265 26.69 -9.53 10.07
N SER A 266 25.71 -8.97 9.34
CA SER A 266 25.62 -9.21 7.90
C SER A 266 26.77 -8.54 7.15
N VAL A 267 27.26 -9.25 6.13
CA VAL A 267 28.26 -8.81 5.15
C VAL A 267 27.61 -7.86 4.17
N ILE A 268 28.35 -6.83 3.78
CA ILE A 268 27.91 -5.75 2.90
C ILE A 268 28.86 -5.73 1.71
N ASN A 269 28.32 -5.70 0.49
CA ASN A 269 29.11 -5.50 -0.71
C ASN A 269 28.47 -4.42 -1.59
N VAL A 270 29.30 -3.51 -2.10
CA VAL A 270 28.91 -2.43 -3.01
C VAL A 270 29.76 -2.57 -4.27
N THR A 271 29.12 -2.62 -5.43
CA THR A 271 29.79 -2.86 -6.72
C THR A 271 29.27 -1.92 -7.80
N GLY A 272 30.01 -1.80 -8.91
CA GLY A 272 29.69 -0.88 -10.01
C GLY A 272 30.14 0.55 -9.72
N GLU A 273 29.36 1.52 -10.19
CA GLU A 273 29.65 2.96 -10.13
C GLU A 273 29.35 3.59 -8.76
N ALA A 274 29.75 2.91 -7.67
CA ALA A 274 29.66 3.41 -6.31
C ALA A 274 30.64 2.68 -5.37
N THR A 275 31.00 3.34 -4.26
CA THR A 275 31.80 2.74 -3.19
C THR A 275 31.10 2.87 -1.83
N LEU A 276 31.39 1.92 -0.94
CA LEU A 276 30.99 2.01 0.46
C LEU A 276 31.80 3.13 1.14
N LYS A 277 31.13 4.18 1.62
CA LYS A 277 31.79 5.31 2.30
C LYS A 277 31.97 5.06 3.79
N LYS A 278 30.89 4.72 4.49
CA LYS A 278 30.90 4.45 5.94
C LYS A 278 29.71 3.61 6.39
N ILE A 279 29.86 2.97 7.54
CA ILE A 279 28.79 2.28 8.26
C ILE A 279 28.60 3.00 9.60
N ILE A 280 27.40 3.52 9.84
CA ILE A 280 27.03 4.13 11.12
C ILE A 280 26.28 3.08 11.93
N LYS A 281 26.77 2.74 13.13
CA LYS A 281 26.05 1.88 14.07
C LYS A 281 25.22 2.75 15.01
N ASN A 282 23.92 2.51 15.05
CA ASN A 282 23.00 3.21 15.93
C ASN A 282 23.02 2.60 17.36
N PRO A 283 22.52 3.33 18.38
CA PRO A 283 22.44 2.82 19.74
C PRO A 283 21.64 1.51 19.89
N ASP A 284 20.62 1.30 19.05
CA ASP A 284 19.80 0.08 19.00
C ASP A 284 20.47 -1.10 18.27
N GLN A 285 21.74 -0.94 17.89
CA GLN A 285 22.54 -1.86 17.09
C GLN A 285 22.12 -2.03 15.61
N SER A 286 21.11 -1.29 15.15
CA SER A 286 20.87 -1.15 13.70
C SER A 286 22.04 -0.41 13.04
N ARG A 287 22.13 -0.49 11.71
CA ARG A 287 23.20 0.15 10.95
C ARG A 287 22.63 0.99 9.81
N LEU A 288 23.27 2.12 9.52
CA LEU A 288 23.07 2.87 8.28
C LEU A 288 24.33 2.73 7.43
N ILE A 289 24.17 2.20 6.23
CA ILE A 289 25.21 2.15 5.23
C ILE A 289 25.12 3.40 4.39
N ILE A 290 26.25 4.07 4.25
CA ILE A 290 26.41 5.27 3.47
C ILE A 290 27.25 4.94 2.25
N ILE A 291 26.68 5.14 1.08
CA ILE A 291 27.25 4.80 -0.23
C ILE A 291 27.49 6.09 -1.00
N ASN A 292 28.62 6.15 -1.70
CA ASN A 292 29.02 7.28 -2.53
C ASN A 292 29.03 6.86 -4.01
N PRO A 293 27.96 7.16 -4.78
CA PRO A 293 27.93 6.88 -6.21
C PRO A 293 28.83 7.85 -6.99
N THR A 294 29.51 7.35 -8.02
CA THR A 294 30.24 8.18 -9.01
C THR A 294 29.30 8.80 -10.03
N CYS A 295 28.08 8.24 -10.16
CA CYS A 295 27.04 8.67 -11.11
C CYS A 295 27.42 8.63 -12.59
N ASN A 296 28.28 7.67 -12.94
CA ASN A 296 28.66 7.35 -14.31
C ASN A 296 28.00 6.07 -14.85
N GLY A 297 27.01 5.51 -14.13
CA GLY A 297 26.35 4.27 -14.53
C GLY A 297 25.61 3.57 -13.39
N GLN A 298 25.50 2.24 -13.52
CA GLN A 298 24.79 1.40 -12.57
C GLN A 298 25.67 1.02 -11.39
N TYR A 299 25.07 0.97 -10.20
CA TYR A 299 25.69 0.38 -9.02
C TYR A 299 24.73 -0.55 -8.29
N HIS A 300 25.31 -1.48 -7.53
CA HIS A 300 24.58 -2.51 -6.80
C HIS A 300 24.99 -2.52 -5.33
N VAL A 301 24.03 -2.84 -4.47
CA VAL A 301 24.26 -3.04 -3.04
C VAL A 301 23.71 -4.40 -2.65
N PHE A 302 24.54 -5.18 -1.98
CA PHE A 302 24.20 -6.51 -1.46
C PHE A 302 24.38 -6.53 0.05
N VAL A 303 23.45 -7.16 0.76
CA VAL A 303 23.58 -7.47 2.19
C VAL A 303 23.18 -8.92 2.41
N ALA A 304 24.02 -9.73 3.05
CA ALA A 304 23.70 -11.12 3.36
C ALA A 304 24.47 -11.63 4.59
N ASN A 305 24.14 -12.82 5.08
CA ASN A 305 24.75 -13.37 6.30
C ASN A 305 26.22 -13.80 6.12
N ASN A 306 26.68 -14.06 4.89
CA ASN A 306 28.06 -14.43 4.57
C ASN A 306 28.40 -14.08 3.11
N THR A 307 29.69 -14.17 2.75
CA THR A 307 30.20 -13.84 1.41
C THR A 307 29.66 -14.77 0.32
N ASN A 308 29.53 -16.08 0.58
CA ASN A 308 29.00 -17.03 -0.41
C ASN A 308 27.57 -16.66 -0.85
N ALA A 309 26.74 -16.21 0.10
CA ALA A 309 25.38 -15.76 -0.19
C ALA A 309 25.37 -14.48 -1.04
N ILE A 310 26.36 -13.59 -0.89
CA ILE A 310 26.52 -12.42 -1.78
C ILE A 310 26.89 -12.87 -3.19
N ASP A 311 27.79 -13.84 -3.33
CA ASP A 311 28.20 -14.34 -4.65
C ASP A 311 27.05 -15.01 -5.39
N GLU A 312 26.20 -15.75 -4.69
CA GLU A 312 24.97 -16.33 -5.26
C GLU A 312 23.97 -15.27 -5.71
N LEU A 313 23.77 -14.22 -4.90
CA LEU A 313 22.93 -13.08 -5.28
C LEU A 313 23.48 -12.38 -6.52
N TYR A 314 24.77 -12.08 -6.52
CA TYR A 314 25.45 -11.41 -7.63
C TYR A 314 25.28 -12.20 -8.94
N LYS A 315 25.51 -13.52 -8.92
CA LYS A 315 25.31 -14.39 -10.08
C LYS A 315 23.87 -14.35 -10.59
N LYS A 316 22.88 -14.44 -9.70
CA LYS A 316 21.46 -14.38 -10.08
C LYS A 316 21.11 -13.04 -10.74
N THR A 317 21.67 -11.94 -10.26
CA THR A 317 21.34 -10.60 -10.78
C THR A 317 22.01 -10.31 -12.12
N VAL A 318 23.30 -10.57 -12.24
CA VAL A 318 24.05 -10.28 -13.47
C VAL A 318 23.59 -11.17 -14.63
N ILE A 319 23.29 -12.45 -14.36
CA ILE A 319 22.84 -13.39 -15.40
C ILE A 319 21.42 -13.07 -15.87
N ASN A 320 20.50 -12.72 -14.96
CA ASN A 320 19.10 -12.46 -15.34
C ASN A 320 18.89 -11.14 -16.10
N ASN A 321 19.74 -10.13 -15.90
CA ASN A 321 19.66 -8.87 -16.64
C ASN A 321 19.94 -9.01 -18.15
N ASN A 322 20.52 -10.12 -18.60
CA ASN A 322 20.72 -10.42 -20.02
C ASN A 322 19.51 -11.10 -20.70
N SER A 323 18.44 -11.41 -19.96
CA SER A 323 17.35 -12.27 -20.45
C SER A 323 15.94 -11.62 -20.45
N THR A 324 15.81 -10.34 -20.10
CA THR A 324 14.49 -9.70 -19.93
C THR A 324 14.04 -8.92 -21.17
N ASN A 325 13.61 -9.66 -22.19
CA ASN A 325 12.86 -9.12 -23.34
C ASN A 325 11.54 -9.88 -23.51
N VAL A 326 10.75 -10.01 -22.45
CA VAL A 326 9.39 -10.57 -22.50
C VAL A 326 8.52 -9.87 -21.46
N LYS A 327 7.55 -9.07 -21.91
CA LYS A 327 6.18 -8.87 -21.34
C LYS A 327 5.57 -7.53 -21.80
N SER A 328 5.01 -7.49 -23.01
CA SER A 328 4.01 -6.48 -23.40
C SER A 328 2.63 -7.07 -23.70
N ASN A 329 2.50 -8.40 -23.82
CA ASN A 329 1.23 -9.05 -24.19
C ASN A 329 0.21 -9.26 -23.07
N ASN A 330 0.54 -8.98 -21.79
CA ASN A 330 -0.39 -9.20 -20.68
C ASN A 330 -1.33 -8.03 -20.37
N ARG A 331 -1.05 -6.81 -20.86
CA ARG A 331 -1.80 -5.61 -20.47
C ARG A 331 -3.27 -5.61 -20.96
N HIS A 332 -3.55 -6.20 -22.12
CA HIS A 332 -4.92 -6.28 -22.65
C HIS A 332 -5.80 -7.29 -21.90
N LYS A 333 -5.23 -8.41 -21.45
CA LYS A 333 -5.97 -9.40 -20.64
C LYS A 333 -6.39 -8.80 -19.30
N THR A 334 -5.51 -8.04 -18.65
CA THR A 334 -5.79 -7.36 -17.38
C THR A 334 -6.99 -6.40 -17.47
N ILE A 335 -7.11 -5.61 -18.55
CA ILE A 335 -8.23 -4.65 -18.72
C ILE A 335 -9.59 -5.36 -18.88
N GLN A 336 -9.65 -6.45 -19.65
CA GLN A 336 -10.89 -7.23 -19.79
C GLN A 336 -11.29 -7.90 -18.47
N SER A 337 -10.33 -8.41 -17.70
CA SER A 337 -10.60 -8.97 -16.39
C SER A 337 -11.15 -7.93 -15.41
N MET A 338 -10.59 -6.71 -15.38
CA MET A 338 -11.09 -5.62 -14.51
C MET A 338 -12.56 -5.27 -14.80
N LYS A 339 -12.96 -5.23 -16.08
CA LYS A 339 -14.35 -4.93 -16.45
C LYS A 339 -15.34 -5.98 -15.93
N LYS A 340 -15.03 -7.27 -16.09
CA LYS A 340 -15.91 -8.36 -15.63
C LYS A 340 -16.01 -8.42 -14.10
N VAL A 341 -14.90 -8.23 -13.39
CA VAL A 341 -14.90 -8.18 -11.91
C VAL A 341 -15.76 -7.03 -11.43
N TYR A 342 -15.68 -5.91 -12.14
CA TYR A 342 -16.48 -4.76 -11.83
C TYR A 342 -17.99 -4.99 -12.09
N GLU A 343 -18.37 -5.61 -13.20
CA GLU A 343 -19.76 -6.01 -13.48
C GLU A 343 -20.30 -6.92 -12.37
N LEU A 344 -19.50 -7.88 -11.90
CA LEU A 344 -19.82 -8.71 -10.75
C LEU A 344 -20.00 -7.87 -9.47
N PHE A 345 -19.11 -6.91 -9.21
CA PHE A 345 -19.24 -6.01 -8.06
C PHE A 345 -20.50 -5.15 -8.13
N GLN A 346 -20.89 -4.65 -9.31
CA GLN A 346 -22.15 -3.91 -9.46
C GLN A 346 -23.36 -4.78 -9.13
N LEU A 347 -23.38 -6.03 -9.61
CA LEU A 347 -24.45 -6.98 -9.29
C LEU A 347 -24.52 -7.23 -7.78
N LEU A 348 -23.37 -7.45 -7.15
CA LEU A 348 -23.24 -7.64 -5.70
C LEU A 348 -23.70 -6.42 -4.91
N HIS A 349 -23.29 -5.23 -5.32
CA HIS A 349 -23.65 -3.99 -4.67
C HIS A 349 -25.15 -3.70 -4.83
N ALA A 350 -25.71 -3.87 -6.02
CA ALA A 350 -27.14 -3.70 -6.27
C ALA A 350 -27.98 -4.69 -5.46
N ALA A 351 -27.53 -5.94 -5.33
CA ALA A 351 -28.14 -6.93 -4.46
C ALA A 351 -28.06 -6.52 -2.97
N ALA A 352 -26.91 -5.98 -2.52
CA ALA A 352 -26.71 -5.52 -1.15
C ALA A 352 -27.57 -4.31 -0.80
N VAL A 353 -27.70 -3.35 -1.71
CA VAL A 353 -28.60 -2.21 -1.56
C VAL A 353 -30.04 -2.69 -1.47
N LYS A 354 -30.51 -3.52 -2.40
CA LYS A 354 -31.87 -4.07 -2.38
C LYS A 354 -32.17 -4.87 -1.10
N THR A 355 -31.22 -5.66 -0.65
CA THR A 355 -31.34 -6.44 0.60
C THR A 355 -31.40 -5.49 1.80
N GLY A 356 -30.52 -4.48 1.85
CA GLY A 356 -30.52 -3.44 2.89
C GLY A 356 -31.81 -2.63 2.94
N GLU A 357 -32.36 -2.22 1.79
CA GLU A 357 -33.66 -1.54 1.68
C GLU A 357 -34.80 -2.41 2.21
N THR A 358 -34.77 -3.72 1.91
CA THR A 358 -35.77 -4.69 2.42
C THR A 358 -35.67 -4.86 3.94
N PHE A 359 -34.47 -4.80 4.51
CA PHE A 359 -34.23 -4.88 5.96
C PHE A 359 -34.62 -3.60 6.72
N VAL A 360 -34.38 -2.43 6.14
CA VAL A 360 -34.82 -1.14 6.72
C VAL A 360 -36.35 -1.04 6.73
N ALA A 361 -37.02 -1.62 5.74
CA ALA A 361 -38.48 -1.67 5.70
C ALA A 361 -39.10 -2.64 6.73
N THR A 362 -38.33 -3.60 7.26
CA THR A 362 -38.84 -4.70 8.08
C THR A 362 -38.24 -4.79 9.49
N SER A 363 -37.23 -4.00 9.83
CA SER A 363 -36.57 -4.05 11.15
C SER A 363 -36.12 -2.67 11.65
N SER A 364 -36.20 -2.43 12.96
CA SER A 364 -35.71 -1.23 13.63
C SER A 364 -34.20 -1.23 13.88
N ASN A 365 -33.47 -2.24 13.39
CA ASN A 365 -32.06 -2.45 13.71
C ASN A 365 -31.18 -2.18 12.48
N PHE A 366 -30.26 -1.22 12.62
CA PHE A 366 -29.28 -0.90 11.60
C PHE A 366 -28.31 -2.08 11.42
N VAL A 367 -28.51 -2.91 10.39
CA VAL A 367 -27.56 -3.96 10.02
C VAL A 367 -26.31 -3.29 9.46
N ASN A 368 -25.12 -3.65 9.96
CA ASN A 368 -23.90 -3.05 9.43
C ASN A 368 -23.73 -3.42 7.94
N LYS A 369 -23.10 -2.55 7.15
CA LYS A 369 -22.97 -2.73 5.69
C LYS A 369 -22.23 -4.01 5.30
N PHE A 370 -21.35 -4.51 6.16
CA PHE A 370 -20.59 -5.74 5.94
C PHE A 370 -21.52 -6.96 5.99
N THR A 371 -22.40 -7.05 6.98
CA THR A 371 -23.43 -8.10 7.08
C THR A 371 -24.44 -8.02 5.93
N ALA A 372 -24.81 -6.82 5.49
CA ALA A 372 -25.69 -6.65 4.33
C ALA A 372 -25.02 -7.15 3.03
N LEU A 373 -23.72 -6.88 2.84
CA LEU A 373 -22.96 -7.39 1.71
C LEU A 373 -22.79 -8.91 1.76
N GLN A 374 -22.46 -9.48 2.94
CA GLN A 374 -22.39 -10.94 3.12
C GLN A 374 -23.71 -11.62 2.74
N ASN A 375 -24.83 -11.14 3.28
CA ASN A 375 -26.16 -11.68 2.97
C ASN A 375 -26.50 -11.58 1.48
N ALA A 376 -26.20 -10.44 0.86
CA ALA A 376 -26.45 -10.25 -0.56
C ALA A 376 -25.64 -11.19 -1.43
N VAL A 377 -24.41 -11.49 -1.01
CA VAL A 377 -23.60 -12.46 -1.73
C VAL A 377 -24.13 -13.87 -1.52
N GLU A 378 -24.45 -14.29 -0.30
CA GLU A 378 -25.03 -15.61 -0.02
C GLU A 378 -26.29 -15.86 -0.88
N ILE A 379 -27.17 -14.86 -1.00
CA ILE A 379 -28.37 -14.92 -1.83
C ILE A 379 -28.03 -15.12 -3.31
N ASN A 380 -26.94 -14.51 -3.80
CA ASN A 380 -26.59 -14.48 -5.22
C ASN A 380 -25.43 -15.40 -5.60
N ILE A 381 -24.91 -16.20 -4.67
CA ILE A 381 -23.65 -16.96 -4.85
C ILE A 381 -23.67 -17.88 -6.08
N LYS A 382 -24.86 -18.41 -6.42
CA LYS A 382 -25.08 -19.25 -7.62
C LYS A 382 -24.90 -18.51 -8.94
N HIS A 383 -25.13 -17.20 -8.97
CA HIS A 383 -24.90 -16.35 -10.15
C HIS A 383 -23.46 -15.81 -10.21
N ILE A 384 -22.79 -15.78 -9.06
CA ILE A 384 -21.45 -15.21 -8.90
C ILE A 384 -20.36 -16.24 -9.23
N ILE A 385 -20.52 -17.48 -8.77
CA ILE A 385 -19.56 -18.58 -9.02
C ILE A 385 -19.26 -18.78 -10.51
N PRO A 386 -20.24 -18.80 -11.44
CA PRO A 386 -19.96 -18.94 -12.86
C PRO A 386 -19.10 -17.81 -13.43
N LEU A 387 -19.34 -16.56 -13.00
CA LEU A 387 -18.56 -15.40 -13.42
C LEU A 387 -17.12 -15.48 -12.91
N LEU A 388 -16.92 -15.96 -11.68
CA LEU A 388 -15.60 -16.14 -11.08
C LEU A 388 -14.78 -17.25 -11.74
N ASN A 389 -15.43 -18.32 -12.21
CA ASN A 389 -14.77 -19.43 -12.89
C ASN A 389 -14.29 -19.07 -14.33
N GLU A 390 -14.67 -17.90 -14.86
CA GLU A 390 -14.19 -17.42 -16.17
C GLU A 390 -12.90 -16.59 -16.09
N PHE A 391 -12.38 -16.34 -14.88
CA PHE A 391 -11.08 -15.72 -14.63
C PHE A 391 -10.01 -16.79 -14.43
#